data_AF-A0A382ULM5-F1
#
_entry.id   AF-A0A382ULM5-F1
#
_cell.length_a   1.000
_cell.length_b   1.000
_cell.length_c   1.000
_cell.angle_alpha   90.00
_cell.angle_beta   90.00
_cell.angle_gamma   90.00
#
_symmetry.space_group_name_H-M   'P 1'
#
loop_
_entity.id
_entity.type
_entity.pdbx_description
1 polymer ?
#
loop_
_entity_poly.entity_id
_entity_poly.type
_entity_poly.pdbx_seq_one_letter_code
_entity_poly.pdbx_strand_id
1 'polypeptide(L)'
;MAKPLKWNGSSSLKEMSAAEIDDNVDLILDHFSGMTTNNTGHLAMNAESGWTGIGTFADTRRDQATGTHPANTTIHTDNYVFRQNLTDVTPSPTARPMAVKYHGGSFDGMIEMTDAECRADIVDRINVKIAAGGVGSYALQAAAPGTGTWAQVGDDITNKLAVNAVSTTTKLWKRTTGSNTTATRPLKWDSSNDSVKELSDAEINDLVEMYQESIVDTGIGKYALQTSAPGTGTWQRVGAAFSDTRKQRNDISYAGDYQGTYAGTYTGYYSTYYSGRQVGPY
;
A
#
# COMPACT_ATOMS: atom_id res chain seq x y z
N MET A 1 -18.48 -29.05 -1.95
CA MET A 1 -18.95 -27.67 -2.14
C MET A 1 -19.65 -27.60 -3.48
N ALA A 2 -20.76 -26.86 -3.55
CA ALA A 2 -21.52 -26.68 -4.77
C ALA A 2 -20.70 -25.84 -5.75
N LYS A 3 -20.60 -26.27 -7.02
CA LYS A 3 -19.87 -25.55 -8.07
C LYS A 3 -20.84 -24.92 -9.06
N PRO A 4 -20.50 -23.74 -9.61
CA PRO A 4 -21.26 -23.15 -10.70
C PRO A 4 -21.41 -24.12 -11.88
N LEU A 5 -22.58 -24.10 -12.50
CA LEU A 5 -22.87 -24.87 -13.72
C LEU A 5 -22.56 -24.04 -14.95
N LYS A 6 -22.13 -24.72 -16.02
CA LYS A 6 -21.94 -24.17 -17.36
C LYS A 6 -22.71 -24.99 -18.39
N TRP A 7 -22.97 -24.35 -19.52
CA TRP A 7 -23.33 -25.06 -20.74
C TRP A 7 -22.09 -25.75 -21.31
N ASN A 8 -22.14 -27.06 -21.55
CA ASN A 8 -21.02 -27.82 -22.09
C ASN A 8 -21.09 -27.97 -23.63
N GLY A 9 -21.89 -27.14 -24.31
CA GLY A 9 -22.23 -27.34 -25.70
C GLY A 9 -23.43 -28.28 -25.88
N SER A 10 -23.52 -28.95 -27.03
CA SER A 10 -24.75 -29.31 -27.75
C SER A 10 -25.90 -30.05 -27.04
N SER A 11 -25.81 -30.51 -25.79
CA SER A 11 -26.98 -31.08 -25.05
C SER A 11 -26.79 -31.27 -23.53
N SER A 12 -25.74 -30.73 -22.89
CA SER A 12 -25.47 -31.09 -21.49
C SER A 12 -25.00 -29.94 -20.63
N LEU A 13 -25.38 -30.02 -19.35
CA LEU A 13 -24.91 -29.14 -18.30
C LEU A 13 -23.78 -29.83 -17.55
N LYS A 14 -22.79 -29.05 -17.13
CA LYS A 14 -21.65 -29.56 -16.39
C LYS A 14 -21.23 -28.58 -15.31
N GLU A 15 -20.70 -29.08 -14.21
CA GLU A 15 -19.99 -28.25 -13.25
C GLU A 15 -18.75 -27.62 -13.89
N MET A 16 -18.51 -26.36 -13.56
CA MET A 16 -17.32 -25.64 -13.99
C MET A 16 -16.07 -26.24 -13.32
N SER A 17 -14.98 -26.29 -14.08
CA SER A 17 -13.67 -26.60 -13.54
C SER A 17 -13.12 -25.42 -12.74
N ALA A 18 -12.09 -25.66 -11.92
CA ALA A 18 -11.42 -24.62 -11.17
C ALA A 18 -10.87 -23.50 -12.07
N ALA A 19 -10.27 -23.86 -13.21
CA ALA A 19 -9.73 -22.90 -14.17
C ALA A 19 -10.83 -22.01 -14.79
N GLU A 20 -12.00 -22.58 -15.07
CA GLU A 20 -13.11 -21.79 -15.64
C GLU A 20 -13.73 -20.85 -14.61
N ILE A 21 -13.77 -21.24 -13.34
CA ILE A 21 -14.15 -20.32 -12.27
C ILE A 21 -13.09 -19.22 -12.13
N ASP A 22 -11.80 -19.58 -12.22
CA ASP A 22 -10.70 -18.63 -12.17
C ASP A 22 -10.75 -17.59 -13.31
N ASP A 23 -11.22 -17.95 -14.50
CA ASP A 23 -11.45 -16.99 -15.60
C ASP A 23 -12.56 -15.97 -15.26
N ASN A 24 -13.62 -16.40 -14.57
CA ASN A 24 -14.68 -15.48 -14.11
C ASN A 24 -14.18 -14.59 -12.97
N VAL A 25 -13.36 -15.14 -12.07
CA VAL A 25 -12.69 -14.38 -11.01
C VAL A 25 -11.78 -13.30 -11.60
N ASP A 26 -11.11 -13.57 -12.73
CA ASP A 26 -10.31 -12.56 -13.41
C ASP A 26 -11.18 -11.42 -13.96
N LEU A 27 -12.33 -11.73 -14.57
CA LEU A 27 -13.29 -10.71 -15.03
C LEU A 27 -13.73 -9.81 -13.86
N ILE A 28 -14.06 -10.42 -12.71
CA ILE A 28 -14.45 -9.70 -11.48
C ILE A 28 -13.30 -8.82 -10.98
N LEU A 29 -12.07 -9.30 -11.01
CA LEU A 29 -10.89 -8.54 -10.56
C LEU A 29 -10.53 -7.40 -11.50
N ASP A 30 -10.66 -7.58 -12.81
CA ASP A 30 -10.51 -6.52 -13.80
C ASP A 30 -11.57 -5.43 -13.58
N HIS A 31 -12.83 -5.83 -13.35
CA HIS A 31 -13.89 -4.91 -12.99
C HIS A 31 -13.56 -4.15 -11.71
N PHE A 32 -13.28 -4.86 -10.61
CA PHE A 32 -12.87 -4.30 -9.31
C PHE A 32 -11.75 -3.28 -9.47
N SER A 33 -10.70 -3.66 -10.19
CA SER A 33 -9.55 -2.80 -10.44
C SER A 33 -9.92 -1.51 -11.18
N GLY A 34 -10.86 -1.58 -12.13
CA GLY A 34 -11.35 -0.45 -12.91
C GLY A 34 -12.45 0.40 -12.23
N MET A 35 -12.99 -0.01 -11.08
CA MET A 35 -14.09 0.71 -10.43
C MET A 35 -13.65 2.13 -10.02
N THR A 36 -14.49 3.11 -10.38
CA THR A 36 -14.36 4.52 -9.98
C THR A 36 -15.45 4.97 -9.01
N THR A 37 -16.50 4.17 -8.87
CA THR A 37 -17.63 4.34 -7.94
C THR A 37 -17.72 3.11 -7.05
N ASN A 38 -18.25 3.25 -5.83
CA ASN A 38 -18.33 2.16 -4.84
C ASN A 38 -16.97 1.49 -4.60
N ASN A 39 -15.96 2.31 -4.25
CA ASN A 39 -14.56 1.92 -4.14
C ASN A 39 -14.22 1.12 -2.87
N THR A 40 -15.15 0.37 -2.28
CA THR A 40 -14.89 -0.42 -1.06
C THR A 40 -13.77 -1.43 -1.35
N GLY A 41 -12.80 -1.53 -0.44
CA GLY A 41 -11.58 -2.31 -0.59
C GLY A 41 -10.41 -1.55 -1.24
N HIS A 42 -10.64 -0.44 -1.95
CA HIS A 42 -9.56 0.33 -2.60
C HIS A 42 -8.70 1.13 -1.62
N LEU A 43 -7.46 1.35 -2.03
CA LEU A 43 -6.49 2.19 -1.33
C LEU A 43 -6.40 3.60 -1.92
N ALA A 44 -6.15 4.57 -1.05
CA ALA A 44 -5.79 5.93 -1.38
C ALA A 44 -4.59 6.39 -0.54
N MET A 45 -3.80 7.32 -1.10
CA MET A 45 -2.70 7.98 -0.39
C MET A 45 -2.92 9.49 -0.40
N ASN A 46 -2.90 10.12 0.78
CA ASN A 46 -3.14 11.56 0.99
C ASN A 46 -4.46 12.12 0.41
N ALA A 47 -5.38 11.26 0.00
CA ALA A 47 -6.71 11.59 -0.49
C ALA A 47 -7.79 10.86 0.33
N GLU A 48 -9.06 11.12 0.02
CA GLU A 48 -10.21 10.40 0.59
C GLU A 48 -10.24 10.39 2.13
N SER A 49 -10.29 11.58 2.74
CA SER A 49 -10.19 11.73 4.20
C SER A 49 -11.27 11.01 5.01
N GLY A 50 -12.40 10.65 4.38
CA GLY A 50 -13.46 9.84 4.99
C GLY A 50 -13.16 8.33 5.06
N TRP A 51 -12.11 7.86 4.38
CA TRP A 51 -11.75 6.43 4.39
C TRP A 51 -10.95 6.07 5.64
N THR A 52 -10.90 4.77 5.94
CA THR A 52 -10.22 4.27 7.15
C THR A 52 -8.70 4.40 7.00
N GLY A 53 -8.05 5.05 7.96
CA GLY A 53 -6.59 5.14 7.99
C GLY A 53 -5.94 3.78 8.28
N ILE A 54 -5.00 3.36 7.42
CA ILE A 54 -4.28 2.09 7.55
C ILE A 54 -2.79 2.26 7.88
N GLY A 55 -2.36 3.52 8.02
CA GLY A 55 -1.02 3.88 8.51
C GLY A 55 -0.55 5.22 7.95
N THR A 56 0.57 5.69 8.47
CA THR A 56 1.19 6.95 8.04
C THR A 56 2.70 6.78 8.01
N PHE A 57 3.32 7.20 6.92
CA PHE A 57 4.76 7.37 6.85
C PHE A 57 5.11 8.83 7.11
N ALA A 58 5.97 9.08 8.10
CA ALA A 58 6.47 10.41 8.42
C ALA A 58 7.89 10.56 7.86
N ASP A 59 8.05 11.37 6.81
CA ASP A 59 9.36 11.79 6.30
C ASP A 59 9.89 12.91 7.19
N THR A 60 11.07 12.74 7.78
CA THR A 60 11.65 13.79 8.65
C THR A 60 12.94 14.34 8.07
N ARG A 61 13.11 15.67 8.12
CA ARG A 61 14.32 16.35 7.63
C ARG A 61 14.75 17.50 8.51
N ARG A 62 16.01 17.87 8.40
CA ARG A 62 16.54 19.14 8.92
C ARG A 62 16.63 20.19 7.82
N ASP A 63 16.45 21.45 8.21
CA ASP A 63 16.49 22.63 7.33
C ASP A 63 17.91 23.11 7.02
N GLN A 64 18.92 22.60 7.72
CA GLN A 64 20.31 23.04 7.56
C GLN A 64 21.14 22.10 6.69
N ALA A 65 22.09 22.69 5.96
CA ALA A 65 23.08 21.96 5.20
C ALA A 65 24.07 21.23 6.13
N THR A 66 24.69 20.16 5.61
CA THR A 66 25.77 19.48 6.34
C THR A 66 26.95 20.45 6.53
N GLY A 67 27.45 20.55 7.77
CA GLY A 67 28.56 21.44 8.12
C GLY A 67 28.14 22.83 8.64
N THR A 68 26.85 23.14 8.73
CA THR A 68 26.38 24.39 9.36
C THR A 68 26.76 24.42 10.85
N HIS A 69 27.44 25.51 11.26
CA HIS A 69 27.75 25.78 12.66
C HIS A 69 27.47 27.26 13.00
N PRO A 70 26.71 27.56 14.06
CA PRO A 70 26.01 26.62 14.93
C PRO A 70 24.77 26.00 14.24
N ALA A 71 24.53 24.70 14.49
CA ALA A 71 23.36 23.99 13.98
C ALA A 71 22.15 24.13 14.93
N ASN A 72 20.96 24.39 14.37
CA ASN A 72 19.69 24.42 15.11
C ASN A 72 19.18 23.00 15.39
N THR A 73 18.06 22.90 16.11
CA THR A 73 17.40 21.62 16.50
C THR A 73 16.15 21.30 15.67
N THR A 74 15.77 22.14 14.71
CA THR A 74 14.49 22.05 14.00
C THR A 74 14.40 20.79 13.15
N ILE A 75 13.24 20.12 13.24
CA ILE A 75 12.90 18.96 12.40
C ILE A 75 11.59 19.27 11.70
N HIS A 76 11.58 19.16 10.37
CA HIS A 76 10.37 19.20 9.56
C HIS A 76 9.87 17.79 9.33
N THR A 77 8.55 17.63 9.28
CA THR A 77 7.89 16.35 9.02
C THR A 77 6.88 16.53 7.89
N ASP A 78 7.01 15.74 6.83
CA ASP A 78 5.97 15.58 5.81
C ASP A 78 5.29 14.23 6.03
N ASN A 79 3.96 14.20 6.18
CA ASN A 79 3.20 12.98 6.44
C ASN A 79 2.56 12.45 5.14
N TYR A 80 2.69 11.14 4.92
CA TYR A 80 2.02 10.40 3.86
C TYR A 80 1.05 9.41 4.50
N VAL A 81 -0.24 9.73 4.43
CA VAL A 81 -1.34 8.98 5.07
C VAL A 81 -1.93 8.01 4.06
N PHE A 82 -2.00 6.74 4.45
CA PHE A 82 -2.59 5.67 3.64
C PHE A 82 -3.96 5.33 4.20
N ARG A 83 -4.93 5.16 3.30
CA ARG A 83 -6.31 4.85 3.66
C ARG A 83 -6.85 3.71 2.81
N GLN A 84 -7.73 2.91 3.40
CA GLN A 84 -8.53 1.92 2.70
C GLN A 84 -10.00 2.26 2.88
N ASN A 85 -10.77 2.20 1.79
CA ASN A 85 -12.22 2.33 1.89
C ASN A 85 -12.79 1.05 2.52
N LEU A 86 -13.36 1.17 3.71
CA LEU A 86 -14.02 0.08 4.42
C LEU A 86 -15.48 0.45 4.72
N THR A 87 -16.11 1.19 3.80
CA THR A 87 -17.53 1.49 3.89
C THR A 87 -18.32 0.20 3.77
N ASP A 88 -19.26 -0.03 4.69
CA ASP A 88 -20.12 -1.21 4.69
C ASP A 88 -20.86 -1.33 3.35
N VAL A 89 -20.88 -2.55 2.82
CA VAL A 89 -21.60 -2.92 1.60
C VAL A 89 -22.52 -4.07 1.94
N THR A 90 -23.78 -4.00 1.50
CA THR A 90 -24.69 -5.15 1.53
C THR A 90 -24.79 -5.69 0.11
N PRO A 91 -24.22 -6.87 -0.19
CA PRO A 91 -24.24 -7.43 -1.54
C PRO A 91 -25.66 -7.64 -2.03
N SER A 92 -25.94 -7.18 -3.25
CA SER A 92 -27.21 -7.37 -3.94
C SER A 92 -26.97 -7.64 -5.42
N PRO A 93 -26.20 -8.70 -5.77
CA PRO A 93 -25.95 -9.03 -7.16
C PRO A 93 -27.27 -9.34 -7.87
N THR A 94 -27.37 -8.89 -9.12
CA THR A 94 -28.58 -9.03 -9.92
C THR A 94 -28.91 -10.48 -10.30
N ALA A 95 -27.91 -11.37 -10.25
CA ALA A 95 -28.08 -12.81 -10.43
C ALA A 95 -26.97 -13.58 -9.71
N ARG A 96 -27.23 -14.85 -9.38
CA ARG A 96 -26.24 -15.77 -8.83
C ARG A 96 -26.07 -17.00 -9.74
N PRO A 97 -24.87 -17.61 -9.79
CA PRO A 97 -24.69 -18.86 -10.51
C PRO A 97 -25.57 -19.98 -9.96
N MET A 98 -26.03 -20.89 -10.82
CA MET A 98 -26.71 -22.11 -10.43
C MET A 98 -25.71 -23.22 -10.13
N ALA A 99 -26.04 -24.09 -9.19
CA ALA A 99 -25.29 -25.29 -8.85
C ALA A 99 -26.22 -26.49 -8.70
N VAL A 100 -25.67 -27.70 -8.84
CA VAL A 100 -26.39 -28.91 -8.43
C VAL A 100 -26.42 -29.00 -6.90
N LYS A 101 -27.61 -29.21 -6.34
CA LYS A 101 -27.83 -29.36 -4.90
C LYS A 101 -28.20 -30.78 -4.55
N TYR A 102 -27.76 -31.18 -3.36
CA TYR A 102 -28.14 -32.44 -2.73
C TYR A 102 -28.61 -32.16 -1.31
N HIS A 103 -29.73 -32.76 -0.92
CA HIS A 103 -30.24 -32.74 0.45
C HIS A 103 -30.26 -34.17 0.99
N GLY A 104 -29.55 -34.42 2.10
CA GLY A 104 -29.46 -35.78 2.69
C GLY A 104 -28.91 -36.85 1.73
N GLY A 105 -28.03 -36.48 0.79
CA GLY A 105 -27.49 -37.38 -0.22
C GLY A 105 -28.42 -37.65 -1.41
N SER A 106 -29.63 -37.08 -1.42
CA SER A 106 -30.56 -37.12 -2.55
C SER A 106 -30.44 -35.87 -3.40
N PHE A 107 -30.58 -36.01 -4.71
CA PHE A 107 -30.59 -34.87 -5.63
C PHE A 107 -31.78 -33.96 -5.32
N ASP A 108 -31.50 -32.69 -5.07
CA ASP A 108 -32.48 -31.68 -4.67
C ASP A 108 -32.85 -30.77 -5.85
N GLY A 109 -31.94 -30.62 -6.82
CA GLY A 109 -32.20 -29.86 -8.04
C GLY A 109 -31.00 -29.10 -8.54
N MET A 110 -31.24 -28.28 -9.56
CA MET A 110 -30.34 -27.23 -9.99
C MET A 110 -30.90 -25.90 -9.48
N ILE A 111 -30.24 -25.31 -8.50
CA ILE A 111 -30.74 -24.15 -7.77
C ILE A 111 -29.63 -23.11 -7.72
N GLU A 112 -30.00 -21.82 -7.67
CA GLU A 112 -29.05 -20.74 -7.43
C GLU A 112 -28.21 -20.99 -6.18
N MET A 113 -26.93 -20.63 -6.28
CA MET A 113 -26.01 -20.65 -5.15
C MET A 113 -26.45 -19.62 -4.12
N THR A 114 -26.31 -19.99 -2.86
CA THR A 114 -26.47 -19.06 -1.74
C THR A 114 -25.26 -18.12 -1.66
N ASP A 115 -25.40 -16.99 -0.96
CA ASP A 115 -24.26 -16.07 -0.77
C ASP A 115 -23.08 -16.75 -0.06
N ALA A 116 -23.36 -17.71 0.83
CA ALA A 116 -22.32 -18.48 1.51
C ALA A 116 -21.51 -19.36 0.53
N GLU A 117 -22.19 -19.95 -0.46
CA GLU A 117 -21.53 -20.80 -1.45
C GLU A 117 -20.78 -19.97 -2.50
N CYS A 118 -21.34 -18.83 -2.91
CA CYS A 118 -20.62 -17.88 -3.76
C CYS A 118 -19.36 -17.36 -3.08
N ARG A 119 -19.40 -17.04 -1.77
CA ARG A 119 -18.20 -16.67 -1.02
C ARG A 119 -17.15 -17.79 -1.02
N ALA A 120 -17.55 -19.01 -0.70
CA ALA A 120 -16.63 -20.15 -0.59
C ALA A 120 -15.95 -20.54 -1.92
N ASP A 121 -16.60 -20.34 -3.07
CA ASP A 121 -16.01 -20.74 -4.36
C ASP A 121 -15.46 -19.56 -5.18
N ILE A 122 -16.01 -18.35 -5.06
CA ILE A 122 -15.59 -17.18 -5.84
C ILE A 122 -14.69 -16.26 -5.01
N VAL A 123 -15.13 -15.83 -3.82
CA VAL A 123 -14.39 -14.87 -2.99
C VAL A 123 -13.08 -15.47 -2.48
N ASP A 124 -13.06 -16.74 -2.08
CA ASP A 124 -11.83 -17.41 -1.67
C ASP A 124 -10.79 -17.46 -2.81
N ARG A 125 -11.23 -17.66 -4.06
CA ARG A 125 -10.35 -17.61 -5.24
C ARG A 125 -9.85 -16.21 -5.53
N ILE A 126 -10.70 -15.19 -5.39
CA ILE A 126 -10.31 -13.78 -5.48
C ILE A 126 -9.17 -13.51 -4.48
N ASN A 127 -9.34 -13.92 -3.23
CA ASN A 127 -8.33 -13.73 -2.17
C ASN A 127 -7.00 -14.42 -2.51
N VAL A 128 -7.04 -15.65 -3.02
CA VAL A 128 -5.84 -16.37 -3.47
C VAL A 128 -5.12 -15.61 -4.60
N LYS A 129 -5.86 -15.11 -5.60
CA LYS A 129 -5.27 -14.35 -6.72
C LYS A 129 -4.70 -13.01 -6.27
N ILE A 130 -5.40 -12.27 -5.41
CA ILE A 130 -4.90 -11.00 -4.85
C ILE A 130 -3.64 -11.21 -4.03
N ALA A 131 -3.59 -12.25 -3.18
CA ALA A 131 -2.41 -12.61 -2.40
C ALA A 131 -1.21 -12.98 -3.29
N ALA A 132 -1.46 -13.60 -4.44
CA ALA A 132 -0.45 -13.89 -5.45
C ALA A 132 -0.01 -12.66 -6.29
N GLY A 133 -0.53 -11.47 -6.02
CA GLY A 133 -0.22 -10.25 -6.77
C GLY A 133 -1.01 -10.11 -8.08
N GLY A 134 -2.20 -10.71 -8.15
CA GLY A 134 -3.13 -10.60 -9.28
C GLY A 134 -3.70 -9.19 -9.49
N VAL A 135 -4.62 -9.05 -10.44
CA VAL A 135 -5.26 -7.75 -10.74
C VAL A 135 -6.00 -7.20 -9.52
N GLY A 136 -5.96 -5.89 -9.32
CA GLY A 136 -6.54 -5.24 -8.13
C GLY A 136 -5.64 -5.29 -6.89
N SER A 137 -4.54 -6.03 -6.91
CA SER A 137 -3.54 -6.03 -5.83
C SER A 137 -2.70 -4.77 -5.81
N TYR A 138 -2.07 -4.49 -4.67
CA TYR A 138 -1.24 -3.33 -4.44
C TYR A 138 0.19 -3.71 -4.04
N ALA A 139 1.17 -2.87 -4.39
CA ALA A 139 2.56 -3.02 -3.98
C ALA A 139 3.19 -1.65 -3.67
N LEU A 140 3.99 -1.57 -2.60
CA LEU A 140 4.65 -0.33 -2.19
C LEU A 140 6.16 -0.41 -2.44
N GLN A 141 6.65 0.27 -3.49
CA GLN A 141 8.06 0.22 -3.89
C GLN A 141 8.42 1.32 -4.91
N ALA A 142 9.72 1.54 -5.14
CA ALA A 142 10.22 2.63 -6.00
C ALA A 142 9.79 2.51 -7.48
N ALA A 143 9.86 1.30 -8.04
CA ALA A 143 9.48 1.02 -9.42
C ALA A 143 8.27 0.08 -9.50
N ALA A 144 7.49 0.16 -10.57
CA ALA A 144 6.41 -0.77 -10.82
C ALA A 144 6.93 -2.23 -10.77
N PRO A 145 6.17 -3.17 -10.17
CA PRO A 145 6.51 -4.58 -10.25
C PRO A 145 6.67 -5.05 -11.71
N GLY A 146 7.60 -5.96 -11.97
CA GLY A 146 8.05 -6.26 -13.33
C GLY A 146 7.02 -6.94 -14.24
N THR A 147 6.09 -7.73 -13.70
CA THR A 147 5.06 -8.42 -14.49
C THR A 147 3.70 -7.75 -14.35
N GLY A 148 3.00 -7.60 -15.48
CA GLY A 148 1.68 -6.95 -15.55
C GLY A 148 1.74 -5.43 -15.70
N THR A 149 0.57 -4.80 -15.80
CA THR A 149 0.44 -3.34 -15.87
C THR A 149 0.07 -2.78 -14.51
N TRP A 150 0.80 -1.75 -14.08
CA TRP A 150 0.62 -1.12 -12.79
C TRP A 150 0.41 0.38 -12.95
N ALA A 151 -0.60 0.90 -12.26
CA ALA A 151 -0.84 2.34 -12.15
C ALA A 151 -0.41 2.84 -10.77
N GLN A 152 0.14 4.04 -10.72
CA GLN A 152 0.47 4.69 -9.46
C GLN A 152 -0.80 5.23 -8.79
N VAL A 153 -0.87 5.11 -7.46
CA VAL A 153 -1.94 5.63 -6.61
C VAL A 153 -1.41 6.80 -5.81
N GLY A 154 -1.95 7.99 -6.05
CA GLY A 154 -1.47 9.24 -5.44
C GLY A 154 -0.09 9.67 -5.94
N ASP A 155 0.52 10.61 -5.23
CA ASP A 155 1.84 11.17 -5.59
C ASP A 155 3.02 10.29 -5.13
N ASP A 156 4.24 10.73 -5.39
CA ASP A 156 5.45 10.06 -4.92
C ASP A 156 5.68 10.28 -3.42
N ILE A 157 6.00 9.20 -2.71
CA ILE A 157 6.48 9.27 -1.33
C ILE A 157 7.96 9.66 -1.40
N THR A 158 8.25 10.92 -1.11
CA THR A 158 9.61 11.45 -1.18
C THR A 158 10.22 11.47 0.21
N ASN A 159 11.26 10.66 0.40
CA ASN A 159 12.07 10.60 1.62
C ASN A 159 13.26 11.56 1.47
N LYS A 160 13.27 12.67 2.21
CA LYS A 160 14.26 13.75 2.05
C LYS A 160 15.34 13.63 3.13
N LEU A 161 16.58 13.37 2.73
CA LEU A 161 17.68 13.22 3.69
C LEU A 161 18.09 14.56 4.35
N ALA A 162 18.01 15.66 3.60
CA ALA A 162 18.40 17.02 4.02
C ALA A 162 17.72 18.09 3.16
N VAL A 163 17.82 19.36 3.56
CA VAL A 163 17.28 20.51 2.81
C VAL A 163 17.77 20.57 1.34
N ASN A 164 18.97 20.05 1.07
CA ASN A 164 19.61 20.06 -0.25
C ASN A 164 19.60 18.67 -0.93
N ALA A 165 18.38 18.24 -1.28
CA ALA A 165 18.01 17.46 -2.48
C ALA A 165 18.46 15.99 -2.67
N VAL A 166 19.02 15.30 -1.69
CA VAL A 166 19.08 13.83 -1.78
C VAL A 166 17.73 13.28 -1.31
N SER A 167 16.98 12.69 -2.23
CA SER A 167 15.72 12.01 -1.92
C SER A 167 15.63 10.64 -2.56
N THR A 168 15.02 9.69 -1.85
CA THR A 168 14.55 8.44 -2.45
C THR A 168 13.04 8.48 -2.60
N THR A 169 12.53 7.92 -3.69
CA THR A 169 11.10 7.88 -3.98
C THR A 169 10.55 6.46 -3.81
N THR A 170 9.38 6.37 -3.21
CA THR A 170 8.57 5.15 -3.15
C THR A 170 7.17 5.47 -3.68
N LYS A 171 6.54 4.53 -4.35
CA LYS A 171 5.21 4.71 -4.95
C LYS A 171 4.29 3.59 -4.50
N LEU A 172 3.02 3.91 -4.30
CA LEU A 172 1.96 2.91 -4.15
C LEU A 172 1.46 2.53 -5.55
N TRP A 173 1.60 1.27 -5.91
CA TRP A 173 1.17 0.73 -7.20
C TRP A 173 -0.09 -0.10 -7.04
N LYS A 174 -1.04 0.02 -7.98
CA LYS A 174 -2.19 -0.86 -8.15
C LYS A 174 -2.04 -1.61 -9.47
N ARG A 175 -2.20 -2.93 -9.48
CA ARG A 175 -2.18 -3.71 -10.72
C ARG A 175 -3.51 -3.51 -11.45
N THR A 176 -3.47 -2.99 -12.68
CA THR A 176 -4.69 -2.56 -13.39
C THR A 176 -5.22 -3.54 -14.41
N THR A 177 -4.38 -4.42 -14.96
CA THR A 177 -4.78 -5.43 -15.95
C THR A 177 -4.00 -6.72 -15.76
N GLY A 178 -4.61 -7.84 -16.14
CA GLY A 178 -3.94 -9.14 -16.01
C GLY A 178 -4.57 -10.34 -16.68
N SER A 179 -5.80 -10.29 -17.18
CA SER A 179 -6.36 -11.44 -17.92
C SER A 179 -7.16 -11.00 -19.15
N ASN A 180 -6.88 -11.66 -20.28
CA ASN A 180 -7.61 -11.47 -21.54
C ASN A 180 -8.26 -12.79 -21.98
N THR A 181 -8.74 -13.62 -21.04
CA THR A 181 -9.45 -14.86 -21.37
C THR A 181 -10.94 -14.61 -21.53
N THR A 182 -11.52 -15.13 -22.62
CA THR A 182 -12.98 -15.27 -22.74
C THR A 182 -13.45 -16.26 -21.68
N ALA A 183 -14.05 -15.78 -20.60
CA ALA A 183 -14.53 -16.64 -19.53
C ALA A 183 -15.68 -17.54 -19.99
N THR A 184 -15.62 -18.83 -19.67
CA THR A 184 -16.79 -19.72 -19.74
C THR A 184 -17.81 -19.22 -18.72
N ARG A 185 -18.99 -18.80 -19.19
CA ARG A 185 -19.99 -18.16 -18.33
C ARG A 185 -20.75 -19.18 -17.48
N PRO A 186 -20.97 -18.92 -16.18
CA PRO A 186 -21.86 -19.72 -15.39
C PRO A 186 -23.32 -19.51 -15.79
N LEU A 187 -24.16 -20.48 -15.48
CA LEU A 187 -25.59 -20.45 -15.74
C LEU A 187 -26.35 -19.80 -14.59
N LYS A 188 -27.46 -19.14 -14.91
CA LYS A 188 -28.42 -18.57 -13.98
C LYS A 188 -29.85 -18.95 -14.37
N TRP A 189 -30.78 -18.79 -13.43
CA TRP A 189 -32.20 -18.84 -13.72
C TRP A 189 -32.65 -17.49 -14.30
N ASP A 190 -33.39 -17.52 -15.41
CA ASP A 190 -34.04 -16.37 -16.01
C ASP A 190 -35.53 -16.42 -15.77
N SER A 191 -35.98 -15.79 -14.68
CA SER A 191 -37.39 -15.71 -14.30
C SER A 191 -38.26 -14.98 -15.33
N SER A 192 -37.67 -14.21 -16.25
CA SER A 192 -38.44 -13.52 -17.30
C SER A 192 -38.89 -14.45 -18.43
N ASN A 193 -38.16 -15.55 -18.63
CA ASN A 193 -38.39 -16.50 -19.74
C ASN A 193 -38.56 -17.94 -19.24
N ASP A 194 -38.67 -18.16 -17.93
CA ASP A 194 -38.69 -19.47 -17.26
C ASP A 194 -37.64 -20.43 -17.83
N SER A 195 -36.40 -19.94 -17.98
CA SER A 195 -35.33 -20.66 -18.67
C SER A 195 -33.98 -20.53 -17.97
N VAL A 196 -33.04 -21.39 -18.36
CA VAL A 196 -31.65 -21.31 -17.91
C VAL A 196 -30.84 -20.60 -18.98
N LYS A 197 -30.06 -19.59 -18.59
CA LYS A 197 -29.15 -18.87 -19.50
C LYS A 197 -27.81 -18.59 -18.85
N GLU A 198 -26.83 -18.23 -19.67
CA GLU A 198 -25.52 -17.78 -19.18
C GLU A 198 -25.61 -16.40 -18.54
N LEU A 199 -24.84 -16.17 -17.49
CA LEU A 199 -24.63 -14.85 -16.89
C LEU A 199 -23.94 -13.90 -17.89
N SER A 200 -24.45 -12.69 -17.98
CA SER A 200 -23.76 -11.60 -18.70
C SER A 200 -22.55 -11.08 -17.93
N ASP A 201 -21.68 -10.30 -18.59
CA ASP A 201 -20.49 -9.74 -17.93
C ASP A 201 -20.86 -8.80 -16.80
N ALA A 202 -21.95 -8.04 -16.97
CA ALA A 202 -22.47 -7.18 -15.90
C ALA A 202 -22.84 -8.01 -14.67
N GLU A 203 -23.56 -9.11 -14.86
CA GLU A 203 -24.00 -9.96 -13.74
C GLU A 203 -22.84 -10.71 -13.08
N ILE A 204 -21.81 -11.10 -13.83
CA ILE A 204 -20.57 -11.65 -13.26
C ILE A 204 -19.84 -10.56 -12.46
N ASN A 205 -19.71 -9.35 -13.01
CA ASN A 205 -19.07 -8.22 -12.36
C ASN A 205 -19.78 -7.80 -11.07
N ASP A 206 -21.12 -7.86 -11.02
CA ASP A 206 -21.90 -7.55 -9.82
C ASP A 206 -21.53 -8.45 -8.62
N LEU A 207 -20.96 -9.64 -8.86
CA LEU A 207 -20.46 -10.52 -7.80
C LEU A 207 -19.26 -9.91 -7.04
N VAL A 208 -18.64 -8.84 -7.56
CA VAL A 208 -17.60 -8.06 -6.86
C VAL A 208 -18.09 -7.57 -5.49
N GLU A 209 -19.38 -7.26 -5.36
CA GLU A 209 -19.95 -6.75 -4.10
C GLU A 209 -19.78 -7.75 -2.95
N MET A 210 -19.83 -9.06 -3.24
CA MET A 210 -19.57 -10.10 -2.24
C MET A 210 -18.11 -10.08 -1.75
N TYR A 211 -17.16 -9.78 -2.64
CA TYR A 211 -15.76 -9.61 -2.25
C TYR A 211 -15.58 -8.33 -1.43
N GLN A 212 -16.20 -7.23 -1.84
CA GLN A 212 -16.13 -5.96 -1.13
C GLN A 212 -16.68 -6.07 0.30
N GLU A 213 -17.85 -6.70 0.46
CA GLU A 213 -18.41 -6.98 1.78
C GLU A 213 -17.50 -7.93 2.58
N SER A 214 -16.95 -8.97 1.96
CA SER A 214 -16.03 -9.89 2.63
C SER A 214 -14.78 -9.19 3.19
N ILE A 215 -14.25 -8.16 2.50
CA ILE A 215 -13.13 -7.36 3.03
C ILE A 215 -13.52 -6.68 4.35
N VAL A 216 -14.72 -6.12 4.40
CA VAL A 216 -15.20 -5.35 5.55
C VAL A 216 -15.47 -6.30 6.73
N ASP A 217 -16.27 -7.34 6.49
CA ASP A 217 -16.77 -8.28 7.49
C ASP A 217 -15.66 -9.18 8.05
N THR A 218 -14.91 -9.86 7.18
CA THR A 218 -13.89 -10.84 7.60
C THR A 218 -12.52 -10.21 7.86
N GLY A 219 -12.22 -9.08 7.22
CA GLY A 219 -10.91 -8.46 7.23
C GLY A 219 -9.87 -9.06 6.28
N ILE A 220 -10.19 -10.11 5.54
CA ILE A 220 -9.32 -10.66 4.49
C ILE A 220 -9.27 -9.67 3.32
N GLY A 221 -8.08 -9.30 2.85
CA GLY A 221 -7.90 -8.23 1.86
C GLY A 221 -7.70 -6.83 2.46
N LYS A 222 -7.62 -6.71 3.79
CA LYS A 222 -7.17 -5.48 4.46
C LYS A 222 -5.67 -5.26 4.26
N TYR A 223 -5.28 -4.00 4.15
CA TYR A 223 -3.88 -3.56 4.11
C TYR A 223 -3.51 -2.81 5.38
N ALA A 224 -2.22 -2.85 5.74
CA ALA A 224 -1.66 -2.07 6.83
C ALA A 224 -0.26 -1.60 6.45
N LEU A 225 0.05 -0.33 6.74
CA LEU A 225 1.41 0.20 6.65
C LEU A 225 2.06 0.16 8.02
N GLN A 226 2.91 -0.84 8.26
CA GLN A 226 3.58 -1.07 9.54
C GLN A 226 4.97 -1.70 9.35
N THR A 227 5.82 -1.60 10.38
CA THR A 227 7.17 -2.18 10.39
C THR A 227 7.17 -3.71 10.57
N SER A 228 6.11 -4.24 11.18
CA SER A 228 5.91 -5.66 11.47
C SER A 228 4.49 -6.07 11.08
N ALA A 229 4.27 -7.37 10.84
CA ALA A 229 2.93 -7.89 10.57
C ALA A 229 1.98 -7.58 11.76
N PRO A 230 0.73 -7.20 11.50
CA PRO A 230 -0.28 -7.09 12.54
C PRO A 230 -0.46 -8.39 13.33
N GLY A 231 -0.90 -8.27 14.58
CA GLY A 231 -0.82 -9.38 15.56
C GLY A 231 -1.70 -10.60 15.27
N THR A 232 -2.86 -10.43 14.63
CA THR A 232 -3.79 -11.52 14.31
C THR A 232 -3.97 -11.69 12.80
N GLY A 233 -4.10 -12.93 12.35
CA GLY A 233 -4.32 -13.28 10.94
C GLY A 233 -3.04 -13.63 10.19
N THR A 234 -3.19 -13.93 8.90
CA THR A 234 -2.08 -14.20 7.98
C THR A 234 -1.80 -12.96 7.13
N TRP A 235 -0.59 -12.43 7.24
CA TRP A 235 -0.19 -11.21 6.54
C TRP A 235 0.97 -11.49 5.59
N GLN A 236 0.86 -10.95 4.38
CA GLN A 236 1.91 -10.98 3.39
C GLN A 236 2.46 -9.56 3.17
N ARG A 237 3.78 -9.42 3.15
CA ARG A 237 4.42 -8.16 2.75
C ARG A 237 4.26 -7.98 1.24
N VAL A 238 3.74 -6.82 0.82
CA VAL A 238 3.58 -6.45 -0.59
C VAL A 238 4.45 -5.25 -0.95
N GLY A 239 5.47 -5.47 -1.78
CA GLY A 239 6.48 -4.47 -2.11
C GLY A 239 7.71 -4.51 -1.20
N ALA A 240 8.46 -3.42 -1.19
CA ALA A 240 9.77 -3.31 -0.55
C ALA A 240 9.70 -2.50 0.75
N ALA A 241 10.52 -2.89 1.73
CA ALA A 241 10.72 -2.06 2.92
C ALA A 241 11.44 -0.76 2.53
N PHE A 242 11.01 0.35 3.12
CA PHE A 242 11.70 1.64 3.04
C PHE A 242 11.66 2.31 4.42
N SER A 243 12.53 3.29 4.63
CA SER A 243 12.70 3.94 5.94
C SER A 243 12.97 5.43 5.77
N ASP A 244 12.62 6.21 6.78
CA ASP A 244 13.07 7.59 6.91
C ASP A 244 14.58 7.63 7.10
N THR A 245 15.27 8.48 6.32
CA THR A 245 16.75 8.55 6.28
C THR A 245 17.30 9.91 6.67
N ARG A 246 16.58 10.64 7.54
CA ARG A 246 17.03 11.92 8.10
C ARG A 246 18.50 11.92 8.56
N LYS A 247 19.28 12.92 8.14
CA LYS A 247 20.63 13.15 8.68
C LYS A 247 20.61 13.52 10.18
N GLN A 248 21.53 12.94 10.95
CA GLN A 248 21.76 13.21 12.38
C GLN A 248 22.70 14.41 12.60
N ARG A 249 22.66 15.01 13.79
CA ARG A 249 23.69 15.97 14.25
C ARG A 249 24.67 15.21 15.14
N ASN A 250 25.95 15.50 14.99
CA ASN A 250 26.99 15.01 15.87
C ASN A 250 27.85 16.19 16.29
N ASP A 251 28.26 16.22 17.55
CA ASP A 251 29.23 17.20 18.05
C ASP A 251 30.62 16.80 17.59
N ILE A 252 31.37 17.76 17.06
CA ILE A 252 32.77 17.59 16.66
C ILE A 252 33.61 18.53 17.51
N SER A 253 34.55 17.97 18.27
CA SER A 253 35.56 18.75 18.96
C SER A 253 36.59 19.24 17.95
N TYR A 254 36.58 20.53 17.64
CA TYR A 254 37.64 21.15 16.85
C TYR A 254 38.85 21.39 17.75
N ALA A 255 39.92 20.61 17.57
CA ALA A 255 41.23 20.90 18.14
C ALA A 255 42.01 21.77 17.14
N GLY A 256 42.45 22.95 17.57
CA GLY A 256 43.31 23.82 16.79
C GLY A 256 44.13 24.70 17.72
N ASP A 257 45.44 24.73 17.50
CA ASP A 257 46.33 25.65 18.21
C ASP A 257 46.17 27.05 17.61
N TYR A 258 45.71 28.00 18.42
CA TYR A 258 45.74 29.41 18.04
C TYR A 258 47.19 29.90 18.08
N GLN A 259 47.82 30.05 16.90
CA GLN A 259 49.06 30.82 16.78
C GLN A 259 48.75 32.25 16.38
N GLY A 260 48.74 33.14 17.37
CA GLY A 260 48.74 34.59 17.16
C GLY A 260 50.10 35.17 17.54
N THR A 261 50.78 35.84 16.63
CA THR A 261 51.98 36.63 16.95
C THR A 261 51.55 37.89 17.71
N TYR A 262 51.76 37.92 19.01
CA TYR A 262 51.53 39.12 19.82
C TYR A 262 52.68 40.12 19.61
N ALA A 263 52.44 41.17 18.82
CA ALA A 263 53.36 42.30 18.67
C ALA A 263 52.95 43.44 19.62
N GLY A 264 53.31 43.32 20.89
CA GLY A 264 53.16 44.38 21.89
C GLY A 264 54.51 44.93 22.30
N THR A 265 54.74 46.23 22.12
CA THR A 265 55.93 46.92 22.66
C THR A 265 55.76 47.07 24.17
N TYR A 266 56.55 46.33 24.96
CA TYR A 266 56.54 46.47 26.42
C TYR A 266 57.39 47.70 26.81
N THR A 267 56.74 48.83 27.11
CA THR A 267 57.42 50.00 27.71
C THR A 267 57.49 49.83 29.22
N GLY A 268 58.55 49.17 29.70
CA GLY A 268 58.90 49.14 31.12
C GLY A 268 59.63 50.43 31.51
N TYR A 269 59.05 51.24 32.39
CA TYR A 269 59.76 52.34 33.03
C TYR A 269 60.64 51.79 34.16
N TYR A 270 61.95 51.74 33.96
CA TYR A 270 62.90 51.41 35.03
C TYR A 270 63.46 52.70 35.64
N SER A 271 63.20 52.95 36.92
CA SER A 271 63.86 54.03 37.66
C SER A 271 65.20 53.53 38.22
N THR A 272 66.32 54.01 37.69
CA THR A 272 67.64 53.81 38.28
C THR A 272 67.96 54.95 39.24
N TYR A 273 68.10 54.64 40.53
CA TYR A 273 68.64 55.60 41.50
C TYR A 273 70.16 55.52 41.49
N TYR A 274 70.84 56.60 41.08
CA TYR A 274 72.28 56.73 41.24
C TYR A 274 72.58 57.45 42.56
N SER A 275 73.13 56.73 43.56
CA SER A 275 73.74 57.36 44.73
C SER A 275 75.25 57.46 44.53
N GLY A 276 75.71 58.55 43.92
CA GLY A 276 77.14 58.88 43.86
C GLY A 276 77.57 59.65 45.10
N ARG A 277 78.56 59.15 45.85
CA ARG A 277 79.28 59.93 46.87
C ARG A 277 80.39 60.72 46.18
N GLN A 278 80.22 62.03 46.10
CA GLN A 278 81.23 62.97 45.59
C GLN A 278 82.26 63.25 46.68
N VAL A 279 83.55 62.96 46.42
CA VAL A 279 84.66 63.61 47.13
C VAL A 279 85.79 63.87 46.13
N GLY A 280 86.05 65.16 45.89
CA GLY A 280 87.12 65.69 45.04
C GLY A 280 88.43 65.96 45.80
N PRO A 281 89.44 66.55 45.14
CA PRO A 281 90.86 66.22 45.34
C PRO A 281 91.62 67.12 46.32
N TYR A 282 92.68 66.56 46.90
CA TYR A 282 94.02 67.16 46.96
C TYR A 282 95.05 66.10 46.60
#